data_AF-A0A510V2A2-F1
#
_entry.id   AF-A0A510V2A2-F1
#
_cell.length_a   1.000
_cell.length_b   1.000
_cell.length_c   1.000
_cell.angle_alpha   90.00
_cell.angle_beta   90.00
_cell.angle_gamma   90.00
#
_symmetry.space_group_name_H-M   'P 1'
#
loop_
_entity.id
_entity.type
_entity.pdbx_description
1 polymer ?
#
loop_
_entity_poly.entity_id
_entity_poly.type
_entity_poly.pdbx_seq_one_letter_code
_entity_poly.pdbx_strand_id
1 'polypeptide(L)'
;MSEPLGAPPQQQSVGELLSDVTRDLSTLLRQEIELAKAETRQSAKQAAKGGSMFAGAAVAGHMVLLFLSIALWWALGDLMDSLAWSAVVVAVLWAIVAAVLAARGRAESKRVAGLPRTTDTVKKIPNALQGHEEKNT
;
A
#
# COMPACT_ATOMS: atom_id res chain seq x y z
N MET A 1 -30.67 72.49 -1.68
CA MET A 1 -30.70 71.01 -1.52
C MET A 1 -30.19 70.43 -2.82
N SER A 2 -28.93 69.96 -2.83
CA SER A 2 -28.27 69.39 -3.99
C SER A 2 -27.88 67.95 -3.63
N GLU A 3 -28.71 67.00 -4.04
CA GLU A 3 -28.39 65.57 -3.99
C GLU A 3 -27.25 65.27 -4.98
N PRO A 4 -26.16 64.61 -4.54
CA PRO A 4 -25.19 64.05 -5.47
C PRO A 4 -25.80 62.78 -6.08
N LEU A 5 -26.05 62.82 -7.38
CA LEU A 5 -26.48 61.69 -8.22
C LEU A 5 -25.59 60.47 -7.97
N GLY A 6 -26.22 59.36 -7.59
CA GLY A 6 -25.60 58.07 -7.41
C GLY A 6 -24.80 57.65 -8.63
N ALA A 7 -23.59 57.16 -8.39
CA ALA A 7 -22.73 56.61 -9.43
C ALA A 7 -23.46 55.50 -10.20
N PRO A 8 -23.33 55.44 -11.53
CA PRO A 8 -24.01 54.44 -12.35
C PRO A 8 -23.58 53.02 -11.93
N PRO A 9 -24.48 52.02 -12.01
CA PRO A 9 -24.13 50.64 -11.74
C PRO A 9 -23.03 50.22 -12.71
N GLN A 10 -21.85 49.90 -12.16
CA GLN A 10 -20.70 49.43 -12.92
C GLN A 10 -21.10 48.11 -13.58
N GLN A 11 -21.30 48.17 -14.90
CA GLN A 11 -21.52 46.99 -15.73
C GLN A 11 -20.22 46.20 -15.71
N GLN A 12 -20.21 45.09 -14.97
CA GLN A 12 -19.05 44.20 -14.88
C GLN A 12 -18.57 43.85 -16.29
N SER A 13 -17.29 44.07 -16.53
CA SER A 13 -16.72 43.78 -17.84
C SER A 13 -16.64 42.26 -18.05
N VAL A 14 -16.66 41.81 -19.31
CA VAL A 14 -16.47 40.38 -19.66
C VAL A 14 -15.15 39.83 -19.10
N GLY A 15 -14.12 40.68 -18.96
CA GLY A 15 -12.84 40.31 -18.35
C GLY A 15 -12.93 40.05 -16.84
N GLU A 16 -13.84 40.74 -16.14
CA GLU A 16 -14.08 40.59 -14.72
C GLU A 16 -14.83 39.29 -14.42
N LEU A 17 -15.85 38.98 -15.22
CA LEU A 17 -16.57 37.70 -15.16
C LEU A 17 -15.67 36.49 -15.46
N LEU A 18 -14.77 36.60 -16.45
CA LEU A 18 -13.82 35.54 -16.76
C LEU A 18 -12.78 35.35 -15.64
N SER A 19 -12.34 36.45 -15.01
CA SER A 19 -11.47 36.41 -13.83
C SER A 19 -12.13 35.68 -12.66
N ASP A 20 -13.41 35.96 -12.40
CA ASP A 20 -14.17 35.32 -11.32
C ASP A 20 -14.36 33.82 -11.59
N VAL A 21 -14.77 33.42 -12.80
CA VAL A 21 -14.88 32.00 -13.17
C VAL A 21 -13.54 31.27 -13.05
N THR A 22 -12.44 31.89 -13.48
CA THR A 22 -11.10 31.29 -13.37
C THR A 22 -10.69 31.10 -11.90
N ARG A 23 -11.04 32.06 -11.05
CA ARG A 23 -10.81 31.99 -9.59
C ARG A 23 -11.66 30.90 -8.94
N ASP A 24 -12.92 30.74 -9.35
CA ASP A 24 -13.81 29.70 -8.84
C ASP A 24 -13.33 28.31 -9.25
N LEU A 25 -12.95 28.12 -10.52
CA LEU A 25 -12.35 26.87 -11.00
C LEU A 25 -11.05 26.53 -10.27
N SER A 26 -10.19 27.52 -10.03
CA SER A 26 -8.95 27.33 -9.25
C SER A 26 -9.26 26.90 -7.81
N THR A 27 -10.34 27.42 -7.24
CA THR A 27 -10.80 27.07 -5.90
C THR A 27 -11.32 25.63 -5.85
N LEU A 28 -12.13 25.21 -6.82
CA LEU A 28 -12.63 23.84 -6.93
C LEU A 28 -11.50 22.82 -7.12
N LEU A 29 -10.55 23.10 -8.02
CA LEU A 29 -9.40 22.22 -8.23
C LEU A 29 -8.58 22.04 -6.94
N ARG A 30 -8.38 23.12 -6.20
CA ARG A 30 -7.68 23.05 -4.91
C ARG A 30 -8.45 22.23 -3.88
N GLN A 31 -9.78 22.34 -3.86
CA GLN A 31 -10.63 21.54 -2.98
C GLN A 31 -10.58 20.05 -3.33
N GLU A 32 -10.65 19.69 -4.62
CA GLU A 32 -10.51 18.29 -5.08
C GLU A 32 -9.15 17.70 -4.69
N ILE A 33 -8.06 18.48 -4.82
CA ILE A 33 -6.73 18.04 -4.39
C ILE A 33 -6.68 17.82 -2.87
N GLU A 34 -7.23 18.75 -2.08
CA GLU A 34 -7.26 18.60 -0.62
C GLU A 34 -8.17 17.44 -0.19
N LEU A 35 -9.27 17.18 -0.91
CA LEU A 35 -10.14 16.04 -0.69
C LEU A 35 -9.43 14.72 -1.01
N ALA A 36 -8.84 14.59 -2.20
CA ALA A 36 -8.07 13.41 -2.60
C ALA A 36 -6.92 13.12 -1.63
N LYS A 37 -6.26 14.18 -1.13
CA LYS A 37 -5.23 14.07 -0.10
C LYS A 37 -5.80 13.62 1.25
N ALA A 38 -6.97 14.12 1.64
CA ALA A 38 -7.65 13.68 2.85
C ALA A 38 -8.06 12.19 2.77
N GLU A 39 -8.63 11.77 1.63
CA GLU A 39 -9.01 10.38 1.39
C GLU A 39 -7.80 9.45 1.35
N THR A 40 -6.71 9.88 0.71
CA THR A 40 -5.43 9.13 0.70
C THR A 40 -4.88 8.98 2.11
N ARG A 41 -4.89 10.05 2.93
CA ARG A 41 -4.46 10.01 4.34
C ARG A 41 -5.35 9.09 5.17
N GLN A 42 -6.66 9.15 4.97
CA GLN A 42 -7.61 8.29 5.67
C GLN A 42 -7.41 6.82 5.28
N SER A 43 -7.22 6.53 4.01
CA SER A 43 -6.91 5.19 3.50
C SER A 43 -5.59 4.67 4.07
N ALA A 44 -4.54 5.50 4.05
CA ALA A 44 -3.24 5.15 4.65
C ALA A 44 -3.36 4.89 6.15
N LYS A 45 -4.13 5.68 6.90
CA LYS A 45 -4.35 5.47 8.34
C LYS A 45 -5.11 4.17 8.62
N GLN A 46 -6.13 3.86 7.81
CA GLN A 46 -6.87 2.60 7.92
C GLN A 46 -5.99 1.40 7.59
N ALA A 47 -5.24 1.46 6.51
CA ALA A 47 -4.27 0.43 6.13
C ALA A 47 -3.19 0.27 7.21
N ALA A 48 -2.66 1.37 7.76
CA ALA A 48 -1.68 1.34 8.84
C ALA A 48 -2.25 0.72 10.13
N LYS A 49 -3.49 1.06 10.49
CA LYS A 49 -4.18 0.46 11.64
C LYS A 49 -4.41 -1.05 11.45
N GLY A 50 -4.86 -1.46 10.27
CA GLY A 50 -5.02 -2.87 9.93
C GLY A 50 -3.68 -3.61 9.97
N GLY A 51 -2.66 -3.05 9.31
CA GLY A 51 -1.31 -3.60 9.27
C GLY A 51 -0.68 -3.71 10.67
N SER A 52 -0.87 -2.72 11.54
CA SER A 52 -0.33 -2.76 12.90
C SER A 52 -1.01 -3.81 13.78
N MET A 53 -2.30 -4.07 13.60
CA MET A 53 -3.00 -5.16 14.28
C MET A 53 -2.43 -6.52 13.89
N PHE A 54 -2.16 -6.75 12.59
CA PHE A 54 -1.53 -7.98 12.13
C PHE A 54 -0.08 -8.12 12.65
N ALA A 55 0.68 -7.04 12.69
CA ALA A 55 2.03 -7.07 13.28
C ALA A 55 1.97 -7.43 14.78
N GLY A 56 1.05 -6.82 15.54
CA GLY A 56 0.83 -7.15 16.95
C GLY A 56 0.39 -8.61 17.14
N ALA A 57 -0.53 -9.10 16.31
CA ALA A 57 -0.97 -10.49 16.33
C ALA A 57 0.17 -11.47 16.01
N ALA A 58 1.07 -11.12 15.07
CA ALA A 58 2.24 -11.92 14.76
C ALA A 58 3.19 -12.04 15.96
N VAL A 59 3.46 -10.92 16.66
CA VAL A 59 4.29 -10.93 17.88
C VAL A 59 3.62 -11.73 19.00
N ALA A 60 2.33 -11.49 19.27
CA ALA A 60 1.58 -12.22 20.29
C ALA A 60 1.53 -13.73 19.99
N GLY A 61 1.24 -14.10 18.74
CA GLY A 61 1.25 -15.49 18.29
C GLY A 61 2.62 -16.15 18.43
N HIS A 62 3.70 -15.41 18.13
CA HIS A 62 5.06 -15.89 18.35
C HIS A 62 5.35 -16.16 19.84
N MET A 63 4.92 -15.29 20.75
CA MET A 63 5.06 -15.50 22.19
C MET A 63 4.27 -16.73 22.68
N VAL A 64 3.05 -16.92 22.18
CA VAL A 64 2.26 -18.13 22.48
C VAL A 64 3.00 -19.39 22.03
N LEU A 65 3.52 -19.41 20.80
CA LEU A 65 4.29 -20.54 20.28
C LEU A 65 5.57 -20.80 21.09
N LEU A 66 6.26 -19.75 21.54
CA LEU A 66 7.43 -19.85 22.39
C LEU A 66 7.08 -20.51 23.73
N PHE A 67 6.06 -20.01 24.44
CA PHE A 67 5.67 -20.57 25.73
C PHE A 67 5.12 -21.99 25.60
N LEU A 68 4.35 -22.30 24.55
CA LEU A 68 3.95 -23.67 24.26
C LEU A 68 5.14 -24.59 23.99
N SER A 69 6.19 -24.10 23.32
CA SER A 69 7.41 -24.88 23.07
C SER A 69 8.16 -25.18 24.36
N ILE A 70 8.27 -24.20 25.26
CA ILE A 70 8.89 -24.38 26.57
C ILE A 70 8.06 -25.36 27.42
N ALA A 71 6.74 -25.18 27.46
CA ALA A 71 5.84 -26.08 28.18
C ALA A 71 5.93 -27.52 27.64
N LEU A 72 5.95 -27.69 26.32
CA LEU A 72 6.10 -28.99 25.67
C LEU A 72 7.45 -29.62 25.99
N TRP A 73 8.55 -28.84 25.96
CA TRP A 73 9.87 -29.31 26.35
C TRP A 73 9.85 -29.82 27.80
N TRP A 74 9.33 -29.04 28.75
CA TRP A 74 9.23 -29.48 30.14
C TRP A 74 8.36 -30.73 30.31
N ALA A 75 7.17 -30.76 29.70
CA ALA A 75 6.25 -31.89 29.78
C ALA A 75 6.85 -33.19 29.22
N LEU A 76 7.52 -33.12 28.06
CA LEU A 76 8.24 -34.25 27.49
C LEU A 76 9.49 -34.60 28.30
N GLY A 77 10.14 -33.62 28.92
CA GLY A 77 11.30 -33.84 29.78
C GLY A 77 10.96 -34.69 31.00
N ASP A 78 9.82 -34.40 31.62
CA ASP A 78 9.25 -35.19 32.72
C ASP A 78 8.83 -36.58 32.25
N LEU A 79 8.11 -36.67 31.11
CA LEU A 79 7.64 -37.95 30.56
C LEU A 79 8.77 -38.90 30.12
N MET A 80 9.91 -38.35 29.69
CA MET A 80 11.06 -39.10 29.19
C MET A 80 12.18 -39.25 30.23
N ASP A 81 11.99 -38.72 31.45
CA ASP A 81 13.03 -38.59 32.48
C ASP A 81 14.33 -37.94 31.95
N SER A 82 14.23 -37.08 30.93
CA SER A 82 15.38 -36.47 30.25
C SER A 82 15.03 -35.19 29.50
N LEU A 83 15.48 -34.04 30.04
CA LEU A 83 15.34 -32.75 29.37
C LEU A 83 16.15 -32.69 28.06
N ALA A 84 17.28 -33.41 27.95
CA ALA A 84 18.13 -33.37 26.76
C ALA A 84 17.42 -34.01 25.55
N TRP A 85 16.84 -35.19 25.72
CA TRP A 85 16.11 -35.85 24.64
C TRP A 85 14.81 -35.14 24.29
N SER A 86 14.13 -34.57 25.29
CA SER A 86 12.98 -33.70 25.05
C SER A 86 13.33 -32.49 24.17
N ALA A 87 14.48 -31.84 24.43
CA ALA A 87 14.95 -30.72 23.62
C ALA A 87 15.14 -31.13 22.14
N VAL A 88 15.71 -32.32 21.90
CA VAL A 88 15.92 -32.85 20.55
C VAL A 88 14.58 -33.07 19.84
N VAL A 89 13.58 -33.63 20.53
CA VAL A 89 12.24 -33.86 19.96
C VAL A 89 11.59 -32.53 19.57
N VAL A 90 11.61 -31.53 20.47
CA VAL A 90 11.04 -30.21 20.18
C VAL A 90 11.80 -29.51 19.03
N ALA A 91 13.12 -29.66 18.97
CA ALA A 91 13.94 -29.13 17.88
C ALA A 91 13.59 -29.77 16.52
N VAL A 92 13.43 -31.10 16.47
CA VAL A 92 13.02 -31.82 15.25
C VAL A 92 11.63 -31.38 14.81
N LEU A 93 10.69 -31.21 15.75
CA LEU A 93 9.35 -30.69 15.45
C LEU A 93 9.43 -29.32 14.76
N TRP A 94 10.19 -28.38 15.34
CA TRP A 94 10.37 -27.05 14.74
C TRP A 94 11.12 -27.08 13.41
N ALA A 95 12.09 -27.98 13.23
CA ALA A 95 12.78 -28.17 11.96
C ALA A 95 11.80 -28.60 10.85
N ILE A 96 10.85 -29.50 11.15
CA ILE A 96 9.79 -29.91 10.21
C ILE A 96 8.88 -28.72 9.88
N VAL A 97 8.41 -27.99 10.89
CA VAL A 97 7.56 -26.79 10.70
C VAL A 97 8.27 -25.77 9.81
N ALA A 98 9.55 -25.48 10.09
CA ALA A 98 10.37 -24.55 9.31
C ALA A 98 10.54 -25.02 7.86
N ALA A 99 10.81 -26.31 7.63
CA ALA A 99 10.95 -26.88 6.29
C ALA A 99 9.66 -26.72 5.47
N VAL A 100 8.50 -27.00 6.08
CA VAL A 100 7.18 -26.84 5.43
C VAL A 100 6.91 -25.37 5.10
N LEU A 101 7.11 -24.46 6.06
CA LEU A 101 6.91 -23.02 5.85
C LEU A 101 7.83 -22.47 4.74
N ALA A 102 9.11 -22.85 4.76
CA ALA A 102 10.06 -22.47 3.72
C ALA A 102 9.66 -23.02 2.34
N ALA A 103 9.18 -24.26 2.26
CA ALA A 103 8.69 -24.85 1.01
C ALA A 103 7.45 -24.10 0.48
N ARG A 104 6.47 -23.82 1.35
CA ARG A 104 5.26 -23.06 0.99
C ARG A 104 5.58 -21.63 0.58
N GLY A 105 6.42 -20.93 1.34
CA GLY A 105 6.87 -19.58 1.03
C GLY A 105 7.56 -19.52 -0.33
N ARG A 106 8.48 -20.46 -0.61
CA ARG A 106 9.11 -20.56 -1.94
C ARG A 106 8.12 -20.82 -3.06
N ALA A 107 7.11 -21.66 -2.83
CA ALA A 107 6.07 -21.93 -3.83
C ALA A 107 5.22 -20.69 -4.13
N GLU A 108 4.87 -19.92 -3.10
CA GLU A 108 4.05 -18.71 -3.25
C GLU A 108 4.85 -17.56 -3.89
N SER A 109 6.10 -17.35 -3.48
CA SER A 109 6.99 -16.38 -4.13
C SER A 109 7.15 -16.65 -5.64
N LYS A 110 7.24 -17.93 -6.03
CA LYS A 110 7.32 -18.33 -7.45
C LYS A 110 6.02 -18.03 -8.21
N ARG A 111 4.86 -18.11 -7.58
CA ARG A 111 3.56 -17.75 -8.20
C ARG A 111 3.47 -16.25 -8.42
N VAL A 112 3.87 -15.45 -7.44
CA VAL A 112 3.88 -13.98 -7.54
C VAL A 112 4.92 -13.50 -8.58
N ALA A 113 6.10 -14.13 -8.64
CA ALA A 113 7.11 -13.85 -9.66
C ALA A 113 6.70 -14.35 -11.07
N GLY A 114 5.75 -15.27 -11.17
CA GLY A 114 5.21 -15.85 -12.39
C GLY A 114 4.11 -15.03 -13.08
N LEU A 115 3.98 -13.73 -12.80
CA LEU A 115 3.09 -12.80 -13.50
C LEU A 115 3.85 -11.94 -14.54
N PRO A 116 4.35 -12.51 -15.67
CA PRO A 116 4.80 -11.72 -16.80
C PRO A 116 3.59 -11.36 -17.68
N ARG A 117 2.80 -10.35 -17.29
CA ARG A 117 1.72 -9.83 -18.15
C ARG A 117 1.64 -8.30 -18.24
N THR A 118 2.67 -7.57 -17.80
CA THR A 118 2.72 -6.10 -17.98
C THR A 118 4.08 -5.55 -18.42
N THR A 119 5.17 -6.30 -18.32
CA THR A 119 6.49 -5.86 -18.80
C THR A 119 6.71 -6.09 -20.29
N ASP A 120 5.98 -7.01 -20.93
CA ASP A 120 6.07 -7.25 -22.38
C ASP A 120 5.37 -6.16 -23.21
N THR A 121 4.36 -5.49 -22.67
CA THR A 121 3.68 -4.38 -23.36
C THR A 121 4.53 -3.11 -23.36
N VAL A 122 5.27 -2.83 -22.28
CA VAL A 122 6.15 -1.65 -22.18
C VAL A 122 7.40 -1.80 -23.07
N LYS A 123 7.91 -3.03 -23.25
CA LYS A 123 9.05 -3.30 -24.14
C LYS A 123 8.70 -3.29 -25.64
N LYS A 124 7.42 -3.30 -26.01
CA LYS A 124 6.96 -3.32 -27.42
C LYS A 124 6.64 -1.95 -28.03
N ILE A 125 6.77 -0.86 -27.29
CA ILE A 125 6.57 0.51 -27.83
C ILE A 125 7.88 1.32 -27.89
N PRO A 126 8.91 0.88 -28.65
CA PRO A 126 9.94 1.81 -29.14
C PRO A 126 9.77 2.18 -30.63
N ASN A 127 9.01 1.38 -31.42
CA ASN A 127 8.96 1.56 -32.88
C ASN A 127 7.87 2.52 -33.38
N ALA A 128 7.06 3.11 -32.51
CA ALA A 128 6.06 4.13 -32.88
C ALA A 128 6.60 5.57 -32.80
N LEU A 129 7.85 5.77 -32.34
CA LEU A 129 8.51 7.08 -32.25
C LEU A 129 9.60 7.29 -33.31
N GLN A 130 9.87 6.30 -34.17
CA GLN A 130 10.67 6.50 -35.37
C GLN A 130 9.72 6.83 -36.51
N GLY A 131 9.40 8.12 -36.62
CA GLY A 131 8.67 8.66 -37.75
C GLY A 131 9.38 8.31 -39.05
N HIS A 132 8.64 7.72 -39.98
CA HIS A 132 9.07 7.61 -41.36
C HIS A 132 9.08 9.03 -41.95
N GLU A 133 10.27 9.64 -42.03
CA GLU A 133 10.49 10.74 -42.98
C GLU A 133 10.35 10.15 -44.39
N GLU A 134 9.16 10.28 -44.97
CA GLU A 134 8.98 10.24 -46.42
C GLU A 134 9.88 11.31 -47.03
N LYS A 135 10.96 10.87 -47.67
CA LYS A 135 11.71 11.69 -48.62
C LYS A 135 11.63 11.01 -49.99
N ASN A 136 10.49 11.13 -50.64
CA ASN A 136 10.36 10.87 -52.07
C ASN A 136 10.81 12.14 -52.81
N THR A 137 12.01 12.07 -53.38
CA THR A 137 12.46 12.84 -54.54
C THR A 137 11.67 12.47 -55.79
#